data_AF-A0A5C7A4M9-F1
#
_entry.id   AF-A0A5C7A4M9-F1
#
_cell.length_a   1.000
_cell.length_b   1.000
_cell.length_c   1.000
_cell.angle_alpha   90.00
_cell.angle_beta   90.00
_cell.angle_gamma   90.00
#
_symmetry.space_group_name_H-M   'P 1'
#
loop_
_entity.id
_entity.type
_entity.pdbx_description
1 polymer ?
#
loop_
_entity_poly.entity_id
_entity_poly.type
_entity_poly.pdbx_seq_one_letter_code
_entity_poly.pdbx_strand_id
1 'polypeptide(L)'
;MSTFTGTSNSEAVDLYQFVYISRITSTGLSGASTLNDIAETSIKNNKNNHITGILCYGNGYFFQCIEGTEQALTNLKNQLLMDDRHKDLQTLSFSAIEARRFQSWSLRSIVLERWLIKDPTMKALMPFKPYAWSMEESKQFLELLQHYYENQEQKDEVDMQPIKYNALGITLFKVVGQHQAFFLIQTVLSILILLTLLWFILSDKLYFFS
;
A
#
# COMPACT_ATOMS: atom_id res chain seq x y z
N MET A 1 32.41 31.46 -43.59
CA MET A 1 31.21 32.29 -43.80
C MET A 1 30.09 31.35 -44.23
N SER A 2 28.86 31.62 -43.76
CA SER A 2 27.60 30.83 -43.88
C SER A 2 27.39 29.79 -42.75
N THR A 3 26.93 30.20 -41.56
CA THR A 3 25.52 30.38 -41.09
C THR A 3 24.75 29.09 -40.80
N PHE A 4 24.74 28.74 -39.50
CA PHE A 4 23.59 28.44 -38.64
C PHE A 4 22.30 27.87 -39.29
N THR A 5 21.92 26.68 -38.85
CA THR A 5 20.58 26.44 -38.32
C THR A 5 20.72 25.57 -37.08
N GLY A 6 20.64 26.19 -35.90
CA GLY A 6 20.36 25.47 -34.67
C GLY A 6 19.03 24.76 -34.80
N THR A 7 19.03 23.44 -34.67
CA THR A 7 17.83 22.67 -34.42
C THR A 7 17.40 22.98 -33.00
N SER A 8 16.47 23.91 -32.84
CA SER A 8 15.66 24.01 -31.64
C SER A 8 14.82 22.74 -31.57
N ASN A 9 15.38 21.67 -31.01
CA ASN A 9 14.56 20.61 -30.43
C ASN A 9 13.72 21.31 -29.35
N SER A 10 12.44 21.53 -29.64
CA SER A 10 11.44 21.73 -28.62
C SER A 10 11.61 20.56 -27.66
N GLU A 11 12.16 20.81 -26.46
CA GLU A 11 12.23 19.83 -25.39
C GLU A 11 10.78 19.48 -25.02
N ALA A 12 10.19 18.54 -25.76
CA ALA A 12 8.99 17.87 -25.32
C ALA A 12 9.35 17.30 -23.95
N VAL A 13 8.58 17.69 -22.93
CA VAL A 13 8.80 17.25 -21.57
C VAL A 13 8.83 15.71 -21.58
N ASP A 14 10.00 15.12 -21.34
CA ASP A 14 10.19 13.67 -21.24
C ASP A 14 9.56 13.20 -19.93
N LEU A 15 8.24 13.05 -19.94
CA LEU A 15 7.44 12.65 -18.80
C LEU A 15 6.51 11.51 -19.20
N TYR A 16 6.69 10.41 -18.50
CA TYR A 16 5.94 9.18 -18.66
C TYR A 16 5.29 8.78 -17.35
N GLN A 17 4.25 7.96 -17.48
CA GLN A 17 3.58 7.27 -16.40
C GLN A 17 3.74 5.77 -16.61
N PHE A 18 4.15 5.06 -15.55
CA PHE A 18 4.20 3.62 -15.50
C PHE A 18 3.26 3.11 -14.39
N VAL A 19 2.26 2.32 -14.79
CA VAL A 19 1.30 1.69 -13.90
C VAL A 19 1.46 0.18 -13.97
N TYR A 20 1.65 -0.46 -12.82
CA TYR A 20 1.82 -1.90 -12.74
C TYR A 20 1.19 -2.52 -11.50
N ILE A 21 1.01 -3.83 -11.59
CA ILE A 21 0.58 -4.67 -10.47
C ILE A 21 1.55 -5.81 -10.25
N SER A 22 1.69 -6.24 -9.00
CA SER A 22 2.51 -7.39 -8.62
C SER A 22 1.95 -8.10 -7.40
N ARG A 23 2.49 -9.28 -7.06
CA ARG A 23 2.13 -10.07 -5.88
C ARG A 23 3.28 -10.12 -4.89
N ILE A 24 2.99 -9.99 -3.61
CA ILE A 24 3.99 -10.20 -2.57
C ILE A 24 4.42 -11.68 -2.52
N THR A 25 5.71 -11.92 -2.29
CA THR A 25 6.26 -13.28 -2.08
C THR A 25 6.34 -13.62 -0.59
N SER A 26 6.61 -14.90 -0.28
CA SER A 26 6.89 -15.32 1.09
C SER A 26 8.10 -14.60 1.68
N THR A 27 9.13 -14.33 0.86
CA THR A 27 10.29 -13.50 1.23
C THR A 27 9.85 -12.10 1.65
N GLY A 28 8.97 -11.49 0.85
CA GLY A 28 8.38 -10.18 1.17
C GLY A 28 7.48 -10.17 2.41
N LEU A 29 6.86 -11.30 2.77
CA LEU A 29 6.01 -11.44 3.95
C LEU A 29 6.79 -11.74 5.25
N SER A 30 8.03 -12.23 5.13
CA SER A 30 8.80 -12.72 6.28
C SER A 30 9.38 -11.61 7.14
N GLY A 31 9.55 -10.40 6.60
CA GLY A 31 9.98 -9.23 7.38
C GLY A 31 8.78 -8.48 7.96
N ALA A 32 8.75 -8.36 9.28
CA ALA A 32 7.76 -7.57 10.00
C ALA A 32 7.65 -6.13 9.44
N SER A 33 8.75 -5.54 8.99
CA SER A 33 8.84 -4.18 8.45
C SER A 33 8.84 -4.10 6.93
N THR A 34 8.71 -5.20 6.18
CA THR A 34 9.05 -5.19 4.73
C THR A 34 8.29 -4.15 3.91
N LEU A 35 7.03 -3.87 4.24
CA LEU A 35 6.26 -2.81 3.56
C LEU A 35 6.78 -1.39 3.89
N ASN A 36 7.24 -1.14 5.13
CA ASN A 36 7.92 0.12 5.48
C ASN A 36 9.25 0.20 4.71
N ASP A 37 10.02 -0.88 4.73
CA ASP A 37 11.37 -0.90 4.16
C ASP A 37 11.31 -0.67 2.63
N ILE A 38 10.31 -1.27 1.96
CA ILE A 38 10.00 -1.00 0.55
C ILE A 38 9.65 0.47 0.37
N ALA A 39 8.74 1.03 1.18
CA ALA A 39 8.32 2.43 1.05
C ALA A 39 9.48 3.40 1.28
N GLU A 40 10.27 3.23 2.35
CA GLU A 40 11.41 4.09 2.67
C GLU A 40 12.50 4.05 1.59
N THR A 41 12.87 2.84 1.15
CA THR A 41 13.85 2.67 0.08
C THR A 41 13.36 3.29 -1.22
N SER A 42 12.08 3.08 -1.54
CA SER A 42 11.47 3.62 -2.75
C SER A 42 11.36 5.14 -2.70
N ILE A 43 10.99 5.75 -1.55
CA ILE A 43 10.94 7.20 -1.39
C ILE A 43 12.32 7.81 -1.63
N LYS A 44 13.38 7.25 -1.04
CA LYS A 44 14.76 7.74 -1.20
C LYS A 44 15.22 7.64 -2.65
N ASN A 45 15.04 6.48 -3.27
CA ASN A 45 15.45 6.25 -4.66
C ASN A 45 14.62 7.10 -5.63
N ASN A 46 13.31 7.23 -5.41
CA ASN A 46 12.44 8.03 -6.25
C ASN A 46 12.81 9.51 -6.18
N LYS A 47 13.11 10.04 -4.98
CA LYS A 47 13.55 11.43 -4.82
C LYS A 47 14.83 11.72 -5.61
N ASN A 48 15.80 10.81 -5.58
CA ASN A 48 17.06 10.96 -6.33
C ASN A 48 16.88 10.88 -7.86
N ASN A 49 15.85 10.17 -8.32
CA ASN A 49 15.56 9.98 -9.75
C ASN A 49 14.42 10.88 -10.26
N HIS A 50 13.96 11.85 -9.46
CA HIS A 50 12.81 12.71 -9.77
C HIS A 50 11.55 11.91 -10.16
N ILE A 51 11.33 10.78 -9.50
CA ILE A 51 10.14 9.95 -9.65
C ILE A 51 9.12 10.39 -8.60
N THR A 52 7.86 10.50 -9.01
CA THR A 52 6.70 10.73 -8.14
C THR A 52 5.71 9.59 -8.28
N GLY A 53 4.78 9.44 -7.33
CA GLY A 53 3.70 8.48 -7.48
C GLY A 53 3.08 7.97 -6.20
N ILE A 54 2.37 6.84 -6.35
CA ILE A 54 1.58 6.22 -5.31
C ILE A 54 1.70 4.70 -5.38
N LEU A 55 1.81 4.07 -4.21
CA LEU A 55 1.90 2.63 -4.01
C LEU A 55 0.74 2.18 -3.11
N CYS A 56 -0.12 1.31 -3.63
CA CYS A 56 -1.21 0.69 -2.90
C CYS A 56 -0.89 -0.77 -2.60
N TYR A 57 -1.15 -1.20 -1.36
CA TYR A 57 -1.04 -2.58 -0.94
C TYR A 57 -2.31 -3.06 -0.25
N GLY A 58 -2.76 -4.27 -0.58
CA GLY A 58 -3.87 -4.94 0.08
C GLY A 58 -4.00 -6.38 -0.38
N ASN A 59 -4.49 -7.29 0.47
CA ASN A 59 -4.77 -8.68 0.08
C ASN A 59 -3.59 -9.41 -0.62
N GLY A 60 -2.34 -9.03 -0.31
CA GLY A 60 -1.13 -9.59 -0.92
C GLY A 60 -0.79 -9.07 -2.32
N TYR A 61 -1.49 -8.05 -2.81
CA TYR A 61 -1.26 -7.43 -4.11
C TYR A 61 -0.68 -6.03 -3.95
N PHE A 62 0.14 -5.64 -4.91
CA PHE A 62 0.61 -4.27 -5.12
C PHE A 62 -0.03 -3.69 -6.36
N PHE A 63 -0.42 -2.42 -6.29
CA PHE A 63 -0.73 -1.56 -7.43
C PHE A 63 0.08 -0.29 -7.29
N GLN A 64 0.87 0.05 -8.28
CA GLN A 64 1.74 1.23 -8.23
C GLN A 64 1.60 2.04 -9.51
N CYS A 65 1.44 3.34 -9.34
CA CYS A 65 1.50 4.33 -10.40
C CYS A 65 2.66 5.28 -10.09
N ILE A 66 3.58 5.43 -11.03
CA ILE A 66 4.76 6.29 -10.90
C ILE A 66 5.02 7.09 -12.15
N GLU A 67 5.63 8.25 -11.98
CA GLU A 67 5.79 9.27 -13.01
C GLU A 67 7.22 9.80 -12.99
N GLY A 68 7.81 9.98 -14.16
CA GLY A 68 9.21 10.41 -14.31
C GLY A 68 9.65 10.37 -15.76
N THR A 69 10.95 10.53 -15.99
CA THR A 69 11.51 10.39 -17.35
C THR A 69 11.42 8.95 -17.83
N GLU A 70 11.35 8.74 -19.15
CA GLU A 70 11.30 7.39 -19.74
C GLU A 70 12.46 6.52 -19.24
N GLN A 71 13.66 7.11 -19.18
CA GLN A 71 14.87 6.44 -18.72
C GLN A 71 14.78 6.04 -17.24
N ALA A 72 14.31 6.93 -16.36
CA ALA A 72 14.20 6.66 -14.94
C ALA A 72 13.19 5.52 -14.66
N LEU A 73 12.05 5.54 -15.34
CA LEU A 73 11.02 4.52 -15.19
C LEU A 73 11.47 3.16 -15.76
N THR A 74 12.19 3.16 -16.87
CA THR A 74 12.75 1.93 -17.46
C THR A 74 13.79 1.29 -16.54
N ASN A 75 14.68 2.09 -15.95
CA ASN A 75 15.65 1.60 -14.98
C ASN A 75 14.97 1.01 -13.74
N LEU A 76 13.95 1.69 -13.22
CA LEU A 76 13.18 1.19 -12.08
C LEU A 76 12.45 -0.12 -12.43
N LYS A 77 11.85 -0.22 -13.62
CA LYS A 77 11.24 -1.46 -14.09
C LYS A 77 12.24 -2.62 -14.11
N ASN A 78 13.47 -2.40 -14.54
CA ASN A 78 14.52 -3.43 -14.52
C ASN A 78 14.88 -3.86 -13.10
N GLN A 79 14.95 -2.92 -12.15
CA GLN A 79 15.17 -3.23 -10.74
C GLN A 79 14.03 -4.05 -10.14
N LEU A 80 12.78 -3.68 -10.45
CA LEU A 80 11.58 -4.40 -9.99
C LEU A 80 11.56 -5.84 -10.52
N LEU A 81 12.01 -6.09 -11.75
CA LEU A 81 12.09 -7.46 -12.28
C LEU A 81 13.05 -8.37 -11.50
N MET A 82 14.01 -7.81 -10.77
CA MET A 82 15.00 -8.55 -9.97
C MET A 82 14.68 -8.59 -8.48
N ASP A 83 13.62 -7.91 -8.04
CA ASP A 83 13.26 -7.80 -6.63
C ASP A 83 12.44 -9.03 -6.17
N ASP A 84 13.05 -9.87 -5.33
CA ASP A 84 12.50 -11.14 -4.87
C ASP A 84 11.36 -11.00 -3.86
N ARG A 85 11.07 -9.77 -3.39
CA ARG A 85 9.97 -9.48 -2.47
C ARG A 85 8.62 -9.48 -3.17
N HIS A 86 8.60 -9.43 -4.51
CA HIS A 86 7.40 -9.55 -5.31
C HIS A 86 7.58 -10.46 -6.52
N LYS A 87 6.46 -10.83 -7.15
CA LYS A 87 6.41 -11.67 -8.35
C LYS A 87 5.22 -11.30 -9.23
N ASP A 88 5.11 -11.95 -10.38
CA ASP A 88 4.01 -11.81 -11.33
C ASP A 88 3.79 -10.35 -11.79
N LEU A 89 4.88 -9.60 -12.00
CA LEU A 89 4.83 -8.19 -12.42
C LEU A 89 4.08 -8.06 -13.76
N GLN A 90 2.98 -7.31 -13.76
CA GLN A 90 2.19 -7.02 -14.96
C GLN A 90 2.11 -5.50 -15.17
N THR A 91 2.55 -5.04 -16.35
CA THR A 91 2.37 -3.66 -16.79
C THR A 91 0.91 -3.45 -17.21
N LEU A 92 0.24 -2.49 -16.58
CA LEU A 92 -1.12 -2.05 -16.96
C LEU A 92 -1.07 -0.91 -17.98
N SER A 93 -0.15 0.04 -17.77
CA SER A 93 0.07 1.16 -18.69
C SER A 93 1.51 1.63 -18.63
N PHE A 94 2.03 2.05 -19.78
CA PHE A 94 3.28 2.80 -19.90
C PHE A 94 3.09 3.84 -21.01
N SER A 95 2.88 5.10 -20.64
CA SER A 95 2.45 6.14 -21.59
C SER A 95 3.03 7.51 -21.25
N ALA A 96 3.27 8.33 -22.27
CA ALA A 96 3.62 9.74 -22.09
C ALA A 96 2.45 10.50 -21.45
N ILE A 97 2.76 11.48 -20.60
CA ILE A 97 1.79 12.34 -19.91
C ILE A 97 2.24 13.80 -20.01
N GLU A 98 1.28 14.73 -20.06
CA GLU A 98 1.58 16.16 -20.19
C GLU A 98 2.02 16.80 -18.86
N ALA A 99 1.49 16.31 -17.74
CA ALA A 99 1.79 16.78 -16.40
C ALA A 99 1.67 15.66 -15.36
N ARG A 100 2.39 15.79 -14.24
CA ARG A 100 2.38 14.83 -13.13
C ARG A 100 1.02 14.86 -12.43
N ARG A 101 0.40 13.70 -12.22
CA ARG A 101 -0.83 13.55 -11.42
C ARG A 101 -0.53 13.53 -9.92
N PHE A 102 0.70 13.18 -9.52
CA PHE A 102 1.12 13.04 -8.12
C PHE A 102 2.33 13.91 -7.76
N GLN A 103 2.37 15.14 -8.26
CA GLN A 103 3.57 16.01 -8.24
C GLN A 103 4.21 16.19 -6.85
N SER A 104 3.40 16.28 -5.80
CA SER A 104 3.87 16.53 -4.43
C SER A 104 4.38 15.28 -3.70
N TRP A 105 4.23 14.08 -4.27
CA TRP A 105 4.57 12.82 -3.60
C TRP A 105 5.69 12.08 -4.34
N SER A 106 6.91 12.07 -3.77
CA SER A 106 8.00 11.19 -4.26
C SER A 106 7.54 9.71 -4.28
N LEU A 107 6.81 9.29 -3.25
CA LEU A 107 5.98 8.09 -3.24
C LEU A 107 5.06 8.11 -2.03
N ARG A 108 3.74 8.01 -2.23
CA ARG A 108 2.79 7.80 -1.12
C ARG A 108 2.43 6.32 -1.02
N SER A 109 2.61 5.72 0.17
CA SER A 109 2.20 4.33 0.44
C SER A 109 0.83 4.30 1.11
N ILE A 110 -0.10 3.48 0.62
CA ILE A 110 -1.44 3.29 1.16
C ILE A 110 -1.71 1.79 1.38
N VAL A 111 -2.07 1.44 2.61
CA VAL A 111 -2.61 0.11 2.93
C VAL A 111 -4.13 0.16 2.86
N LEU A 112 -4.68 -0.53 1.87
CA LEU A 112 -6.08 -0.46 1.49
C LEU A 112 -7.00 -0.90 2.64
N GLU A 113 -6.69 -1.99 3.34
CA GLU A 113 -7.51 -2.54 4.43
C GLU A 113 -7.90 -1.52 5.52
N ARG A 114 -7.05 -0.51 5.76
CA ARG A 114 -7.28 0.54 6.76
C ARG A 114 -7.97 1.79 6.18
N TRP A 115 -7.77 2.08 4.89
CA TRP A 115 -8.37 3.22 4.20
C TRP A 115 -9.84 2.96 3.81
N LEU A 116 -10.14 1.70 3.48
CA LEU A 116 -11.41 1.22 2.94
C LEU A 116 -12.65 1.35 3.81
N ILE A 117 -12.49 1.61 5.11
CA ILE A 117 -13.63 1.71 6.02
C ILE A 117 -14.40 3.03 5.81
N LYS A 118 -13.79 4.03 5.18
CA LYS A 118 -14.31 5.40 5.17
C LYS A 118 -14.89 5.89 3.85
N ASP A 119 -14.62 5.21 2.73
CA ASP A 119 -14.96 5.70 1.39
C ASP A 119 -15.91 4.73 0.63
N PRO A 120 -17.15 5.13 0.29
CA PRO A 120 -18.10 4.29 -0.44
C PRO A 120 -17.62 3.88 -1.83
N THR A 121 -16.87 4.75 -2.51
CA THR A 121 -16.38 4.55 -3.89
C THR A 121 -15.39 3.40 -3.98
N MET A 122 -14.67 3.10 -2.88
CA MET A 122 -13.76 1.98 -2.79
C MET A 122 -14.42 0.62 -2.62
N LYS A 123 -15.65 0.55 -2.09
CA LYS A 123 -16.35 -0.73 -1.88
C LYS A 123 -16.59 -1.48 -3.19
N ALA A 124 -16.82 -0.76 -4.29
CA ALA A 124 -17.02 -1.34 -5.60
C ALA A 124 -15.79 -2.11 -6.11
N LEU A 125 -14.59 -1.72 -5.66
CA LEU A 125 -13.31 -2.32 -6.07
C LEU A 125 -12.80 -3.34 -5.04
N MET A 126 -13.68 -3.80 -4.14
CA MET A 126 -13.38 -4.80 -3.13
C MET A 126 -13.96 -6.19 -3.44
N PRO A 127 -13.25 -7.27 -3.06
CA PRO A 127 -11.90 -7.27 -2.45
C PRO A 127 -10.83 -6.83 -3.45
N PHE A 128 -9.79 -6.13 -2.96
CA PHE A 128 -8.68 -5.68 -3.81
C PHE A 128 -7.98 -6.89 -4.46
N LYS A 129 -8.23 -7.05 -5.76
CA LYS A 129 -7.77 -8.17 -6.60
C LYS A 129 -7.46 -7.64 -8.00
N PRO A 130 -6.39 -6.84 -8.16
CA PRO A 130 -6.14 -6.11 -9.39
C PRO A 130 -5.93 -6.99 -10.64
N TYR A 131 -5.52 -8.25 -10.46
CA TYR A 131 -5.40 -9.21 -11.58
C TYR A 131 -6.74 -9.66 -12.18
N ALA A 132 -7.84 -9.48 -11.45
CA ALA A 132 -9.17 -9.83 -11.92
C ALA A 132 -9.88 -8.63 -12.57
N TRP A 133 -9.29 -7.43 -12.50
CA TRP A 133 -9.87 -6.22 -13.03
C TRP A 133 -9.71 -6.13 -14.54
N SER A 134 -10.75 -5.61 -15.18
CA SER A 134 -10.68 -5.07 -16.54
C SER A 134 -9.79 -3.83 -16.60
N MET A 135 -9.45 -3.43 -17.83
CA MET A 135 -8.74 -2.16 -18.06
C MET A 135 -9.54 -0.96 -17.57
N GLU A 136 -10.87 -1.01 -17.63
CA GLU A 136 -11.74 0.07 -17.18
C GLU A 136 -11.75 0.19 -15.66
N GLU A 137 -11.88 -0.93 -14.94
CA GLU A 137 -11.79 -0.95 -13.47
C GLU A 137 -10.41 -0.49 -12.98
N SER A 138 -9.34 -0.84 -13.70
CA SER A 138 -7.98 -0.38 -13.40
C SER A 138 -7.83 1.13 -13.58
N LYS A 139 -8.46 1.70 -14.62
CA LYS A 139 -8.50 3.16 -14.84
C LYS A 139 -9.34 3.85 -13.76
N GLN A 140 -10.52 3.34 -13.45
CA GLN A 140 -11.38 3.87 -12.39
C GLN A 140 -10.67 3.90 -11.04
N PHE A 141 -9.89 2.86 -10.73
CA PHE A 141 -9.05 2.85 -9.53
C PHE A 141 -7.99 3.95 -9.57
N LEU A 142 -7.32 4.16 -10.71
CA LEU A 142 -6.33 5.23 -10.86
C LEU A 142 -6.95 6.63 -10.71
N GLU A 143 -8.14 6.87 -11.28
CA GLU A 143 -8.89 8.11 -11.10
C GLU A 143 -9.25 8.35 -9.63
N LEU A 144 -9.67 7.29 -8.92
CA LEU A 144 -9.95 7.37 -7.49
C LEU A 144 -8.70 7.76 -6.68
N LEU A 145 -7.52 7.24 -7.04
CA LEU A 145 -6.26 7.62 -6.40
C LEU A 145 -5.88 9.08 -6.68
N GLN A 146 -6.15 9.59 -7.89
CA GLN A 146 -5.94 11.01 -8.19
C GLN A 146 -6.87 11.89 -7.36
N HIS A 147 -8.17 11.56 -7.28
CA HIS A 147 -9.10 12.33 -6.46
C HIS A 147 -8.69 12.33 -4.97
N TYR A 148 -8.19 11.20 -4.48
CA TYR A 148 -7.61 11.13 -3.14
C TYR A 148 -6.41 12.08 -2.96
N TYR A 149 -5.52 12.17 -3.95
CA TYR A 149 -4.39 13.10 -3.92
C TYR A 149 -4.85 14.56 -3.85
N GLU A 150 -5.76 14.96 -4.73
CA GLU A 150 -6.27 16.34 -4.80
C GLU A 150 -6.97 16.76 -3.50
N ASN A 151 -7.77 15.87 -2.91
CA ASN A 151 -8.43 16.11 -1.63
C ASN A 151 -7.45 16.24 -0.46
N GLN A 152 -6.29 15.60 -0.54
CA GLN A 152 -5.25 15.70 0.50
C GLN A 152 -4.44 16.97 0.34
N GLU A 153 -4.17 17.45 -0.89
CA GLU A 153 -3.51 18.75 -1.09
C GLU A 153 -4.35 19.93 -0.59
N GLN A 154 -5.69 19.85 -0.64
CA GLN A 154 -6.57 20.90 -0.12
C GLN A 154 -6.65 20.96 1.41
N LYS A 155 -6.20 19.92 2.12
CA LYS A 155 -6.04 19.93 3.57
C LYS A 155 -4.56 20.15 3.87
N ASP A 156 -4.19 21.41 4.12
CA ASP A 156 -2.84 21.85 4.51
C ASP A 156 -2.29 21.09 5.76
N GLU A 157 -1.82 19.86 5.60
CA GLU A 157 -1.05 19.14 6.60
C GLU A 157 0.08 18.37 5.90
N VAL A 158 1.17 19.10 5.66
CA VAL A 158 2.45 18.57 5.19
C VAL A 158 3.04 17.74 6.33
N ASP A 159 2.72 16.44 6.38
CA ASP A 159 3.52 15.46 7.12
C ASP A 159 4.08 14.42 6.15
N MET A 160 5.28 14.71 5.67
CA MET A 160 6.10 13.82 4.86
C MET A 160 6.80 12.81 5.77
N GLN A 161 6.02 11.99 6.48
CA GLN A 161 6.53 10.85 7.23
C GLN A 161 5.93 9.57 6.66
N PRO A 162 6.74 8.57 6.30
CA PRO A 162 6.22 7.24 6.02
C PRO A 162 5.44 6.78 7.26
N ILE A 163 4.21 6.33 7.07
CA ILE A 163 3.40 5.76 8.15
C ILE A 163 4.22 4.61 8.74
N LYS A 164 4.74 4.78 9.97
CA LYS A 164 5.47 3.73 10.67
C LYS A 164 4.53 2.53 10.88
N TYR A 165 4.64 1.49 10.05
CA TYR A 165 3.87 0.26 10.24
C TYR A 165 4.46 -0.53 11.41
N ASN A 166 3.72 -0.71 12.50
CA ASN A 166 4.01 -1.74 13.49
C ASN A 166 3.45 -3.07 12.97
N ALA A 167 4.36 -3.90 12.44
CA ALA A 167 4.13 -5.26 11.93
C ALA A 167 3.16 -6.12 12.75
N LEU A 168 3.31 -6.03 14.08
CA LEU A 168 2.53 -6.75 15.08
C LEU A 168 1.03 -6.51 14.92
N GLY A 169 0.61 -5.31 14.53
CA GLY A 169 -0.81 -5.02 14.34
C GLY A 169 -1.40 -5.73 13.12
N ILE A 170 -0.67 -5.75 12.00
CA ILE A 170 -1.17 -6.31 10.73
C ILE A 170 -1.21 -7.84 10.79
N THR A 171 -0.18 -8.47 11.37
CA THR A 171 -0.17 -9.92 11.59
C THR A 171 -1.26 -10.33 12.57
N LEU A 172 -1.46 -9.57 13.66
CA LEU A 172 -2.52 -9.84 14.62
C LEU A 172 -3.92 -9.71 13.98
N PHE A 173 -4.19 -8.67 13.20
CA PHE A 173 -5.49 -8.52 12.52
C PHE A 173 -5.75 -9.64 11.49
N LYS A 174 -4.73 -10.06 10.74
CA LYS A 174 -4.86 -11.15 9.76
C LYS A 174 -5.05 -12.52 10.43
N VAL A 175 -4.29 -12.80 11.50
CA VAL A 175 -4.41 -14.05 12.27
C VAL A 175 -5.73 -14.10 13.05
N VAL A 176 -6.14 -12.99 13.67
CA VAL A 176 -7.43 -12.87 14.37
C VAL A 176 -8.60 -12.97 13.40
N GLY A 177 -8.50 -12.38 12.20
CA GLY A 177 -9.51 -12.52 11.15
C GLY A 177 -9.63 -13.95 10.61
N GLN A 178 -8.51 -14.65 10.44
CA GLN A 178 -8.47 -16.03 9.94
C GLN A 178 -8.90 -17.06 11.00
N HIS A 179 -8.81 -16.74 12.29
CA HIS A 179 -9.13 -17.63 13.40
C HIS A 179 -10.13 -17.04 14.42
N GLN A 180 -11.08 -16.20 13.98
CA GLN A 180 -12.04 -15.53 14.88
C GLN A 180 -12.74 -16.49 15.86
N ALA A 181 -13.13 -17.68 15.38
CA ALA A 181 -13.78 -18.69 16.20
C ALA A 181 -12.87 -19.21 17.34
N PHE A 182 -11.58 -19.38 17.08
CA PHE A 182 -10.61 -19.84 18.07
C PHE A 182 -10.47 -18.84 19.22
N PHE A 183 -10.30 -17.55 18.91
CA PHE A 183 -10.17 -16.51 19.93
C PHE A 183 -11.48 -16.33 20.71
N LEU A 184 -12.64 -16.42 20.06
CA LEU A 184 -13.93 -16.35 20.73
C LEU A 184 -14.11 -17.52 21.71
N ILE A 185 -13.83 -18.75 21.29
CA ILE A 185 -13.88 -19.94 22.16
C ILE A 185 -12.92 -19.78 23.34
N GLN A 186 -11.69 -19.32 23.09
CA GLN A 186 -10.69 -19.14 24.14
C GLN A 186 -11.09 -18.07 25.17
N THR A 187 -11.67 -16.95 24.72
CA THR A 187 -12.19 -15.92 25.65
C THR A 187 -13.33 -16.43 26.51
N VAL A 188 -14.28 -17.17 25.94
CA VAL A 188 -15.38 -17.80 26.70
C VAL A 188 -14.83 -18.80 27.71
N LEU A 189 -13.87 -19.65 27.32
CA LEU A 189 -13.23 -20.60 28.22
C LEU A 189 -12.52 -19.91 29.39
N SER A 190 -11.77 -18.83 29.12
CA SER A 190 -11.06 -18.07 30.17
C SER A 190 -12.04 -17.41 31.14
N ILE A 191 -13.16 -16.88 30.67
CA ILE A 191 -14.21 -16.32 31.53
C ILE A 191 -14.84 -17.40 32.41
N LEU A 192 -15.15 -18.58 31.84
CA LEU A 192 -15.69 -19.70 32.62
C LEU A 192 -14.72 -20.15 33.71
N ILE A 193 -13.42 -20.26 33.39
CA ILE A 193 -12.39 -20.62 34.37
C ILE A 193 -12.33 -19.56 35.49
N LEU A 194 -12.33 -18.28 35.15
CA LEU A 194 -12.33 -17.19 36.14
C LEU A 194 -13.59 -17.23 37.03
N LEU A 195 -14.76 -17.50 36.46
CA LEU A 195 -16.00 -17.64 37.22
C LEU A 195 -15.96 -18.85 38.16
N THR A 196 -15.40 -19.98 37.72
CA THR A 196 -15.24 -21.17 38.58
C THR A 196 -14.27 -20.91 39.74
N LEU A 197 -13.15 -20.22 39.48
CA LEU A 197 -12.19 -19.86 40.52
C LEU A 197 -12.76 -18.84 41.50
N LEU A 198 -13.51 -17.85 40.99
CA LEU A 198 -14.19 -16.85 41.82
C LEU A 198 -15.25 -17.50 42.70
N TRP A 199 -16.06 -18.40 42.14
CA TRP A 199 -17.02 -19.21 42.88
C TRP A 199 -16.34 -20.03 43.97
N PHE A 200 -15.24 -20.71 43.64
CA PHE A 200 -14.45 -21.52 44.58
C PHE A 200 -13.92 -20.68 45.77
N ILE A 201 -13.36 -19.51 45.48
CA ILE A 201 -12.88 -18.57 46.51
C ILE A 201 -14.03 -18.05 47.39
N LEU A 202 -15.19 -17.77 46.79
CA LEU A 202 -16.39 -17.34 47.53
C LEU A 202 -16.98 -18.47 48.37
N SER A 203 -16.98 -19.70 47.87
CA SER A 203 -17.44 -20.87 48.63
C SER A 203 -16.53 -21.15 49.82
N ASP A 204 -15.20 -21.08 49.65
CA ASP A 204 -14.26 -21.26 50.76
C ASP A 204 -14.45 -20.21 51.87
N LYS A 205 -14.81 -18.97 51.51
CA LYS A 205 -15.16 -17.93 52.49
C LYS A 205 -16.49 -18.16 53.21
N LEU A 206 -17.44 -18.85 52.57
CA LEU A 206 -18.73 -19.21 53.19
C LEU A 206 -18.59 -20.39 54.18
N TYR A 207 -17.63 -21.30 53.95
CA TYR A 207 -17.35 -22.41 54.87
C TYR A 207 -16.56 -22.01 56.12
N PHE A 208 -15.90 -20.84 56.13
CA PHE A 208 -15.11 -20.38 57.29
C PHE A 208 -15.94 -19.58 58.32
N PHE A 209 -17.21 -19.28 58.03
CA PHE A 209 -18.13 -18.53 58.90
C PHE A 209 -19.31 -19.37 59.45
N SER A 210 -19.27 -20.70 59.30
CA SER A 210 -20.16 -21.65 60.01
C SER A 210 -19.39 -22.43 61.04
#